data_AF-A0A6N2S1W2-F1
#
_entry.id   AF-A0A6N2S1W2-F1
#
_cell.length_a   1.000
_cell.length_b   1.000
_cell.length_c   1.000
_cell.angle_alpha   90.00
_cell.angle_beta   90.00
_cell.angle_gamma   90.00
#
_symmetry.space_group_name_H-M   'P 1'
#
loop_
_entity.id
_entity.type
_entity.pdbx_description
1 polymer ?
#
loop_
_entity_poly.entity_id
_entity_poly.type
_entity_poly.pdbx_seq_one_letter_code
_entity_poly.pdbx_strand_id
1 'polypeptide(L)'
;MKIRSDFVTNSSSVSYILTMDVDIVNCFLKHWDKIDTMKDTVRLAEALRDFLLENGTVNYLHNHEIYSYLIEFADDDGTCMTKQMLEENGDNTDPLKMNKEELFNYIRGELIYRNKLSELINGFGVTQVEQY
;
A
#
# COMPACT_ATOMS: atom_id res chain seq x y z
N MET A 1 -4.84 -11.20 46.33
CA MET A 1 -4.41 -11.70 45.01
C MET A 1 -4.97 -10.75 43.96
N LYS A 2 -4.15 -9.83 43.43
CA LYS A 2 -4.55 -8.97 42.30
C LYS A 2 -4.14 -9.71 41.04
N ILE A 3 -5.12 -10.16 40.25
CA ILE A 3 -4.87 -10.67 38.91
C ILE A 3 -4.47 -9.43 38.09
N ARG A 4 -3.18 -9.29 37.77
CA ARG A 4 -2.80 -8.41 36.68
C ARG A 4 -3.23 -9.11 35.40
N SER A 5 -4.30 -8.62 34.79
CA SER A 5 -4.55 -8.87 33.37
C SER A 5 -3.53 -8.05 32.60
N ASP A 6 -2.29 -8.50 32.61
CA ASP A 6 -1.31 -8.10 31.61
C ASP A 6 -1.81 -8.77 30.31
N PHE A 7 -2.84 -8.18 29.68
CA PHE A 7 -3.09 -8.46 28.28
C PHE A 7 -1.84 -7.94 27.58
N VAL A 8 -0.91 -8.85 27.33
CA VAL A 8 0.01 -8.69 26.21
C VAL A 8 -0.93 -8.66 25.01
N THR A 9 -1.34 -7.45 24.60
CA THR A 9 -1.64 -7.24 23.20
C THR A 9 -0.36 -7.68 22.51
N ASN A 10 -0.37 -8.88 21.93
CA ASN A 10 0.51 -9.14 20.82
C ASN A 10 0.08 -8.10 19.79
N SER A 11 0.70 -6.92 19.88
CA SER A 11 0.80 -5.93 18.83
C SER A 11 1.39 -6.71 17.68
N SER A 12 0.53 -7.24 16.80
CA SER A 12 0.95 -8.06 15.67
C SER A 12 1.46 -7.09 14.62
N SER A 13 2.57 -6.44 14.95
CA SER A 13 3.23 -5.52 14.08
C SER A 13 3.80 -6.36 12.93
N VAL A 14 3.29 -6.09 11.73
CA VAL A 14 3.69 -6.79 10.51
C VAL A 14 4.40 -5.81 9.59
N SER A 15 5.43 -6.29 8.91
CA SER A 15 6.14 -5.49 7.91
C SER A 15 5.98 -6.14 6.54
N TYR A 16 6.08 -5.33 5.50
CA TYR A 16 5.98 -5.81 4.12
C TYR A 16 7.14 -5.27 3.29
N ILE A 17 7.69 -6.10 2.42
CA ILE A 17 8.53 -5.65 1.33
C ILE A 17 7.62 -5.36 0.15
N LEU A 18 7.54 -4.09 -0.22
CA LEU A 18 6.93 -3.65 -1.47
C LEU A 18 7.97 -3.76 -2.58
N THR A 19 7.53 -4.23 -3.74
CA THR A 19 8.36 -4.31 -4.95
C THR A 19 7.61 -3.69 -6.12
N MET A 20 8.34 -3.06 -7.03
CA MET A 20 7.81 -2.47 -8.26
C MET A 20 8.77 -2.70 -9.42
N ASP A 21 8.28 -3.35 -10.47
CA ASP A 21 8.89 -3.31 -11.80
C ASP A 21 8.43 -2.03 -12.53
N VAL A 22 9.37 -1.12 -12.77
CA VAL A 22 9.10 0.20 -13.35
C VAL A 22 8.46 0.11 -14.73
N ASP A 23 8.96 -0.80 -15.58
CA ASP A 23 8.52 -0.92 -16.95
C ASP A 23 7.09 -1.46 -17.03
N ILE A 24 6.79 -2.45 -16.19
CA ILE A 24 5.44 -3.02 -16.11
C ILE A 24 4.44 -2.00 -15.57
N VAL A 25 4.78 -1.26 -14.50
CA VAL A 25 3.89 -0.22 -13.96
C VAL A 25 3.67 0.91 -14.97
N ASN A 26 4.71 1.37 -15.65
CA ASN A 26 4.57 2.39 -16.69
C ASN A 26 3.71 1.90 -17.86
N CYS A 27 3.83 0.62 -18.23
CA CYS A 27 2.95 0.00 -19.23
C CYS A 27 1.49 -0.03 -18.77
N PHE A 28 1.25 -0.44 -17.52
CA PHE A 28 -0.08 -0.43 -16.90
C PHE A 28 -0.70 0.96 -16.95
N LEU A 29 0.00 1.98 -16.46
CA LEU A 29 -0.48 3.36 -16.42
C LEU A 29 -0.82 3.87 -17.82
N LYS A 30 0.08 3.68 -18.79
CA LYS A 30 -0.15 4.11 -20.18
C LYS A 30 -1.37 3.45 -20.82
N HIS A 31 -1.66 2.19 -20.47
CA HIS A 31 -2.80 1.46 -21.00
C HIS A 31 -4.12 1.96 -20.39
N TRP A 32 -4.16 2.16 -19.07
CA TRP A 32 -5.40 2.42 -18.33
C TRP A 32 -5.73 3.91 -18.13
N ASP A 33 -4.77 4.83 -18.29
CA ASP A 33 -4.96 6.29 -18.12
C ASP A 33 -6.11 6.87 -18.96
N LYS A 34 -6.37 6.28 -20.14
CA LYS A 34 -7.43 6.75 -21.04
C LYS A 34 -8.82 6.16 -20.75
N ILE A 35 -8.94 5.25 -19.78
CA ILE A 35 -10.17 4.54 -19.48
C ILE A 35 -10.80 5.19 -18.25
N ASP A 36 -11.93 5.88 -18.45
CA ASP A 36 -12.59 6.67 -17.40
C ASP A 36 -12.93 5.86 -16.14
N THR A 37 -13.29 4.58 -16.29
CA THR A 37 -13.62 3.69 -15.17
C THR A 37 -12.41 3.27 -14.33
N MET A 38 -11.19 3.58 -14.79
CA MET A 38 -9.94 3.17 -14.14
C MET A 38 -9.19 4.33 -13.49
N LYS A 39 -9.74 5.55 -13.50
CA LYS A 39 -9.08 6.75 -12.95
C LYS A 39 -8.64 6.56 -11.50
N ASP A 40 -9.48 5.95 -10.68
CA ASP A 40 -9.18 5.67 -9.26
C ASP A 40 -7.95 4.75 -9.15
N THR A 41 -7.93 3.67 -9.92
CA THR A 41 -6.83 2.70 -9.94
C THR A 41 -5.54 3.30 -10.47
N VAL A 42 -5.62 4.11 -11.53
CA VAL A 42 -4.49 4.84 -12.10
C VAL A 42 -3.90 5.78 -11.05
N ARG A 43 -4.74 6.53 -10.34
CA ARG A 43 -4.29 7.43 -9.26
C ARG A 43 -3.59 6.68 -8.12
N LEU A 44 -4.11 5.52 -7.70
CA LEU A 44 -3.47 4.67 -6.69
C LEU A 44 -2.10 4.17 -7.16
N ALA A 45 -2.02 3.72 -8.42
CA ALA A 45 -0.80 3.25 -9.04
C ALA A 45 0.26 4.35 -9.17
N GLU A 46 -0.13 5.56 -9.59
CA GLU A 46 0.76 6.72 -9.68
C GLU A 46 1.32 7.12 -8.31
N ALA A 47 0.45 7.21 -7.30
CA ALA A 47 0.87 7.58 -5.95
C ALA A 47 1.87 6.57 -5.38
N LEU A 48 1.63 5.27 -5.57
CA LEU A 48 2.55 4.24 -5.10
C LEU A 48 3.85 4.18 -5.90
N ARG A 49 3.78 4.36 -7.23
CA ARG A 49 4.97 4.46 -8.09
C ARG A 49 5.85 5.61 -7.64
N ASP A 50 5.28 6.80 -7.51
CA ASP A 50 6.03 8.01 -7.17
C ASP A 50 6.65 7.88 -5.77
N PHE A 51 5.93 7.27 -4.81
CA PHE A 51 6.46 6.94 -3.50
C PHE A 51 7.68 6.01 -3.58
N LEU A 52 7.62 4.92 -4.37
CA LEU A 52 8.74 4.00 -4.51
C LEU A 52 9.91 4.60 -5.29
N LEU A 53 9.65 5.46 -6.28
CA LEU A 53 10.71 6.18 -6.99
C LEU A 53 11.46 7.15 -6.06
N GLU A 54 10.76 7.78 -5.12
CA GLU A 54 11.32 8.76 -4.18
C GLU A 54 12.02 8.08 -2.98
N ASN A 55 11.48 6.97 -2.47
CA ASN A 55 11.90 6.38 -1.19
C ASN A 55 12.51 4.98 -1.32
N GLY A 56 12.30 4.30 -2.45
CA GLY A 56 12.71 2.92 -2.67
C GLY A 56 14.20 2.76 -2.97
N THR A 57 14.67 1.54 -2.77
CA THR A 57 16.00 1.10 -3.21
C THR A 57 15.88 0.41 -4.56
N VAL A 58 16.75 0.79 -5.51
CA VAL A 58 16.81 0.18 -6.84
C VAL A 58 17.61 -1.12 -6.77
N ASN A 59 17.02 -2.20 -7.28
CA ASN A 59 17.67 -3.49 -7.46
C ASN A 59 17.57 -3.92 -8.92
N TYR A 60 18.54 -4.68 -9.40
CA TYR A 60 18.50 -5.29 -10.73
C TYR A 60 18.31 -6.79 -10.61
N LEU A 61 17.13 -7.29 -11.01
CA LEU A 61 16.77 -8.71 -10.95
C LEU A 61 16.46 -9.21 -12.36
N HIS A 62 17.24 -10.18 -12.87
CA HIS A 62 17.05 -10.74 -14.21
C HIS A 62 16.95 -9.69 -15.34
N ASN A 63 17.72 -8.60 -15.25
CA ASN A 63 17.69 -7.42 -16.15
C ASN A 63 16.47 -6.51 -16.01
N HIS A 64 15.71 -6.63 -14.93
CA HIS A 64 14.62 -5.71 -14.58
C HIS A 64 15.06 -4.75 -13.48
N GLU A 65 14.74 -3.47 -13.65
CA GLU A 65 14.87 -2.46 -12.62
C GLU A 65 13.69 -2.57 -11.64
N ILE A 66 13.97 -3.13 -10.46
CA ILE A 66 12.99 -3.37 -9.41
C ILE A 66 13.24 -2.43 -8.24
N TYR A 67 12.30 -1.54 -7.98
CA TYR A 67 12.31 -0.74 -6.75
C TYR A 67 11.74 -1.57 -5.61
N SER A 68 12.41 -1.52 -4.44
CA SER A 68 11.94 -2.18 -3.23
C SER A 68 11.90 -1.23 -2.04
N TYR A 69 10.93 -1.40 -1.15
CA TYR A 69 10.82 -0.63 0.08
C TYR A 69 10.27 -1.50 1.22
N LEU A 70 10.88 -1.43 2.40
CA LEU A 70 10.36 -2.06 3.62
C LEU A 70 9.35 -1.10 4.26
N ILE A 71 8.08 -1.50 4.29
CA ILE A 71 7.01 -0.75 4.94
C ILE A 71 6.65 -1.42 6.26
N GLU A 72 6.78 -0.67 7.34
CA GLU A 72 6.42 -1.12 8.69
C GLU A 72 5.00 -0.65 9.02
N PHE A 73 4.21 -1.53 9.65
CA PHE A 73 2.91 -1.18 10.22
C PHE A 73 3.03 -1.24 11.74
N ALA A 74 2.82 -0.11 12.40
CA ALA A 74 2.70 -0.08 13.84
C ALA A 74 1.22 -0.05 14.22
N ASP A 75 0.84 -0.85 15.22
CA ASP A 75 -0.57 -1.07 15.59
C ASP A 75 -1.31 0.24 15.97
N ASP A 76 -0.58 1.27 16.42
CA ASP A 76 -1.12 2.55 16.88
C ASP A 76 -0.80 3.75 15.96
N ASP A 77 -0.29 3.53 14.74
CA ASP A 77 0.14 4.66 13.89
C ASP A 77 -1.00 5.43 13.20
N GLY A 78 -2.22 4.87 13.19
CA GLY A 78 -3.39 5.51 12.57
C GLY A 78 -3.29 5.64 11.04
N THR A 79 -2.29 5.03 10.41
CA THR A 79 -2.00 5.17 8.96
C THR A 79 -2.57 4.03 8.12
N CYS A 80 -3.16 3.01 8.74
CA CYS A 80 -3.77 1.89 8.06
C CYS A 80 -5.28 2.15 7.87
N MET A 81 -5.66 2.72 6.73
CA MET A 81 -7.06 3.01 6.41
C MET A 81 -7.61 2.00 5.40
N THR A 82 -8.75 1.38 5.74
CA THR A 82 -9.47 0.48 4.82
C THR A 82 -10.76 1.14 4.32
N LYS A 83 -11.28 0.65 3.19
CA LYS A 83 -12.56 1.14 2.67
C LYS A 83 -13.70 0.94 3.67
N GLN A 84 -13.72 -0.19 4.37
CA GLN A 84 -14.73 -0.49 5.38
C GLN A 84 -14.72 0.53 6.52
N MET A 85 -13.55 0.90 7.04
CA MET A 85 -13.43 1.89 8.11
C MET A 85 -13.95 3.27 7.68
N LEU A 86 -13.62 3.68 6.45
CA LEU A 86 -14.12 4.92 5.86
C LEU A 86 -15.66 4.91 5.76
N GLU A 87 -16.25 3.81 5.30
CA GLU A 87 -17.71 3.65 5.21
C GLU A 87 -18.38 3.70 6.59
N GLU A 88 -17.81 3.04 7.59
CA GLU A 88 -18.32 3.03 8.97
C GLU A 88 -18.29 4.41 9.64
N ASN A 89 -17.28 5.22 9.30
CA ASN A 89 -17.13 6.59 9.82
C ASN A 89 -17.93 7.63 9.02
N GLY A 90 -18.49 7.26 7.87
CA GLY A 90 -19.16 8.20 6.96
C GLY A 90 -18.20 9.11 6.18
N ASP A 91 -16.94 8.69 6.05
CA ASP A 91 -15.88 9.41 5.37
C ASP A 91 -15.90 9.18 3.85
N ASN A 92 -15.12 9.97 3.11
CA ASN A 92 -14.97 9.83 1.67
C ASN A 92 -14.20 8.54 1.30
N THR A 93 -14.81 7.69 0.49
CA THR A 93 -14.21 6.43 0.00
C THR A 93 -13.60 6.52 -1.39
N ASP A 94 -13.76 7.66 -2.06
CA ASP A 94 -13.33 7.91 -3.44
C ASP A 94 -11.85 8.35 -3.47
N PRO A 95 -10.93 7.53 -4.02
CA PRO A 95 -9.51 7.86 -4.09
C PRO A 95 -9.24 9.18 -4.83
N LEU A 96 -10.10 9.59 -5.77
CA LEU A 96 -9.95 10.84 -6.52
C LEU A 96 -10.18 12.10 -5.69
N LYS A 97 -10.75 11.96 -4.49
CA LYS A 97 -11.04 13.10 -3.59
C LYS A 97 -10.16 13.13 -2.34
N MET A 98 -9.38 12.08 -2.10
CA MET A 98 -8.43 12.03 -0.99
C MET A 98 -7.30 13.04 -1.19
N ASN A 99 -6.68 13.53 -0.12
CA ASN A 99 -5.40 14.23 -0.22
C ASN A 99 -4.22 13.21 -0.32
N LYS A 100 -2.97 13.68 -0.43
CA LYS A 100 -1.80 12.79 -0.60
C LYS A 100 -1.62 11.83 0.58
N GLU A 101 -1.82 12.31 1.80
CA GLU A 101 -1.66 11.54 3.03
C GLU A 101 -2.78 10.50 3.18
N GLU A 102 -4.04 10.93 3.03
CA GLU A 102 -5.21 10.03 3.06
C GLU A 102 -5.11 8.93 2.00
N LEU A 103 -4.69 9.28 0.78
CA LEU A 103 -4.53 8.31 -0.30
C LEU A 103 -3.46 7.28 0.03
N PHE A 104 -2.34 7.70 0.62
CA PHE A 104 -1.27 6.78 0.99
C PHE A 104 -1.69 5.88 2.16
N ASN A 105 -2.39 6.41 3.16
CA ASN A 105 -2.96 5.62 4.25
C ASN A 105 -3.98 4.61 3.76
N TYR A 106 -4.78 4.98 2.75
CA TYR A 106 -5.69 4.06 2.07
C TYR A 106 -4.94 2.97 1.30
N ILE A 107 -3.84 3.29 0.60
CA ILE A 107 -2.98 2.29 -0.06
C ILE A 107 -2.39 1.32 0.98
N ARG A 108 -1.89 1.83 2.10
CA ARG A 108 -1.35 1.03 3.21
C ARG A 108 -2.39 0.03 3.72
N GLY A 109 -3.59 0.48 4.05
CA GLY A 109 -4.61 -0.40 4.62
C GLY A 109 -5.30 -1.28 3.58
N GLU A 110 -5.86 -0.69 2.53
CA GLU A 110 -6.71 -1.43 1.59
C GLU A 110 -5.91 -2.26 0.57
N LEU A 111 -4.76 -1.76 0.08
CA LEU A 111 -4.02 -2.45 -0.99
C LEU A 111 -2.92 -3.34 -0.43
N ILE A 112 -2.16 -2.87 0.57
CA ILE A 112 -1.01 -3.60 1.12
C ILE A 112 -1.45 -4.56 2.23
N TYR A 113 -2.04 -4.05 3.32
CA TYR A 113 -2.41 -4.86 4.48
C TYR A 113 -3.48 -5.92 4.15
N ARG A 114 -4.46 -5.59 3.30
CA ARG A 114 -5.45 -6.57 2.82
C ARG A 114 -4.99 -7.40 1.61
N ASN A 115 -3.73 -7.26 1.18
CA ASN A 115 -3.11 -8.00 0.09
C ASN A 115 -3.90 -7.95 -1.24
N LYS A 116 -4.36 -6.76 -1.62
CA LYS A 116 -5.12 -6.52 -2.88
C LYS A 116 -4.29 -5.88 -3.99
N LEU A 117 -3.08 -5.41 -3.68
CA LEU A 117 -2.26 -4.63 -4.60
C LEU A 117 -2.00 -5.38 -5.91
N SER A 118 -1.48 -6.60 -5.83
CA SER A 118 -1.11 -7.40 -7.02
C SER A 118 -2.31 -7.91 -7.82
N GLU A 119 -3.51 -7.94 -7.21
CA GLU A 119 -4.75 -8.30 -7.90
C GLU A 119 -5.27 -7.14 -8.76
N LEU A 120 -4.97 -5.89 -8.34
CA LEU A 120 -5.52 -4.68 -8.93
C LEU A 120 -4.56 -4.01 -9.91
N ILE A 121 -3.25 -4.03 -9.62
CA ILE A 121 -2.25 -3.23 -10.34
C ILE A 121 -1.05 -4.10 -10.70
N ASN A 122 -0.83 -4.30 -12.01
CA ASN A 122 0.31 -5.07 -12.50
C ASN A 122 1.63 -4.34 -12.25
N GLY A 123 2.67 -5.12 -11.96
CA GLY A 123 4.03 -4.60 -11.76
C GLY A 123 4.39 -4.33 -10.31
N PHE A 124 3.41 -4.36 -9.39
CA PHE A 124 3.68 -4.32 -7.96
C PHE A 124 3.65 -5.71 -7.34
N GLY A 125 4.40 -5.88 -6.24
CA GLY A 125 4.38 -7.06 -5.40
C GLY A 125 4.45 -6.70 -3.92
N VAL A 126 3.85 -7.54 -3.08
CA VAL A 126 3.85 -7.40 -1.62
C VAL A 126 4.29 -8.72 -1.03
N THR A 127 5.33 -8.69 -0.19
CA THR A 127 5.79 -9.87 0.55
C THR A 127 5.80 -9.53 2.04
N GLN A 128 5.02 -10.27 2.84
CA GLN A 128 5.03 -10.10 4.29
C GLN A 128 6.36 -10.59 4.89
N VAL A 129 6.91 -9.84 5.83
CA VAL A 129 8.11 -10.19 6.59
C VAL A 129 7.88 -9.95 8.09
N GLU A 130 8.68 -10.62 8.91
CA GLU A 130 8.68 -10.41 10.37
C GLU A 130 9.15 -8.98 10.69
N GLN A 131 8.53 -8.38 11.70
CA GLN A 131 8.98 -7.12 12.27
C GLN A 131 10.01 -7.43 13.37
N TYR A 132 11.19 -6.80 13.28
CA TYR A 132 12.31 -7.02 14.21
C TYR A 132 12.30 -6.02 15.36
#